data_AF-A0A4P9K338-F1
#
_entry.id   AF-A0A4P9K338-F1
#
_cell.length_a   1.000
_cell.length_b   1.000
_cell.length_c   1.000
_cell.angle_alpha   90.00
_cell.angle_beta   90.00
_cell.angle_gamma   90.00
#
_symmetry.space_group_name_H-M   'P 1'
#
loop_
_entity.id
_entity.type
_entity.pdbx_description
1 polymer ?
#
loop_
_entity_poly.entity_id
_entity_poly.type
_entity_poly.pdbx_seq_one_letter_code
_entity_poly.pdbx_strand_id
1 'polypeptide(L)'
;MNLLNLELKNRDSFSNIVKTLVQKHHNDPKEMFMHALESEAEPEMNYWMTMVLVQEYFVSPQMEVAKDAAGEPVKALQAACLLKNVGVVAALLELGGFKGSVTDKDFQLAARIASSHEDQAVLALMMKYAQEKDLLEPFMRNLQGETLQ
;
A
#
# COMPACT_ATOMS: atom_id res chain seq x y z
N MET A 1 2.55 -2.27 13.97
CA MET A 1 3.42 -1.10 13.66
C MET A 1 2.53 -0.06 12.99
N ASN A 2 2.86 1.23 13.11
CA ASN A 2 2.28 2.31 12.31
C ASN A 2 3.45 3.05 11.64
N LEU A 3 3.66 2.84 10.34
CA LEU A 3 4.80 3.35 9.59
C LEU A 3 4.79 4.89 9.50
N LEU A 4 3.60 5.49 9.56
CA LEU A 4 3.38 6.94 9.50
C LEU A 4 3.31 7.60 10.89
N ASN A 5 3.45 6.84 11.98
CA ASN A 5 3.35 7.32 13.37
C ASN A 5 2.05 8.11 13.67
N LEU A 6 0.94 7.74 13.03
CA LEU A 6 -0.36 8.40 13.23
C LEU A 6 -1.03 8.01 14.56
N GLU A 7 -1.90 8.90 15.06
CA GLU A 7 -2.65 8.65 16.29
C GLU A 7 -3.72 7.56 16.09
N LEU A 8 -3.60 6.44 16.82
CA LEU A 8 -4.50 5.30 16.66
C LEU A 8 -5.98 5.63 16.92
N LYS A 9 -6.26 6.62 17.77
CA LYS A 9 -7.63 7.07 18.07
C LYS A 9 -8.36 7.64 16.83
N ASN A 10 -7.62 8.08 15.81
CA ASN A 10 -8.22 8.64 14.59
C ASN A 10 -8.92 7.55 13.78
N ARG A 11 -8.49 6.28 13.92
CA ARG A 11 -9.12 5.13 13.28
C ARG A 11 -10.64 5.08 13.53
N ASP A 12 -11.07 5.32 14.76
CA ASP A 12 -12.49 5.19 15.13
C ASP A 12 -13.39 6.15 14.34
N SER A 13 -12.89 7.36 14.04
CA SER A 13 -13.58 8.32 13.18
C SER A 13 -13.76 7.76 11.76
N PHE A 14 -12.70 7.16 11.20
CA PHE A 14 -12.76 6.53 9.88
C PHE A 14 -13.64 5.29 9.85
N SER A 15 -13.62 4.45 10.89
CA SER A 15 -14.54 3.31 11.02
C SER A 15 -16.01 3.76 10.97
N ASN A 16 -16.35 4.86 11.65
CA ASN A 16 -17.70 5.43 11.61
C ASN A 16 -18.08 6.02 10.24
N ILE A 17 -17.15 6.68 9.56
CA ILE A 17 -17.35 7.22 8.21
C ILE A 17 -17.60 6.08 7.23
N VAL A 18 -16.70 5.09 7.17
CA VAL A 18 -16.82 3.94 6.26
C VAL A 18 -18.10 3.17 6.54
N LYS A 19 -18.42 2.93 7.81
CA LYS A 19 -19.69 2.29 8.21
C LYS A 19 -20.90 3.04 7.68
N THR A 20 -20.90 4.36 7.76
CA THR A 20 -22.00 5.18 7.24
C THR A 20 -22.11 5.06 5.73
N LEU A 21 -20.98 5.14 5.01
CA LEU A 21 -20.95 5.01 3.55
C LEU A 21 -21.43 3.63 3.08
N VAL A 22 -20.99 2.55 3.74
CA VAL A 22 -21.38 1.19 3.36
C VAL A 22 -22.83 0.90 3.75
N GLN A 23 -23.25 1.23 4.98
CA GLN A 23 -24.57 0.82 5.48
C GLN A 23 -25.71 1.74 5.04
N LYS A 24 -25.48 3.05 4.95
CA LYS A 24 -26.53 4.02 4.60
C LYS A 24 -26.51 4.44 3.14
N HIS A 25 -25.32 4.53 2.54
CA HIS A 25 -25.18 4.95 1.15
C HIS A 25 -24.94 3.79 0.18
N HIS A 26 -24.82 2.56 0.71
CA HIS A 26 -24.65 1.33 -0.06
C HIS A 26 -23.42 1.36 -0.98
N ASN A 27 -22.38 2.10 -0.60
CA ASN A 27 -21.12 2.09 -1.33
C ASN A 27 -20.45 0.72 -1.20
N ASP A 28 -19.92 0.21 -2.31
CA ASP A 28 -19.14 -1.03 -2.29
C ASP A 28 -17.75 -0.78 -1.67
N PRO A 29 -17.34 -1.55 -0.65
CA PRO A 29 -16.03 -1.38 -0.04
C PRO A 29 -14.85 -1.53 -1.00
N LYS A 30 -14.96 -2.35 -2.05
CA LYS A 30 -13.87 -2.50 -3.02
C LYS A 30 -13.76 -1.28 -3.92
N GLU A 31 -14.89 -0.71 -4.37
CA GLU A 31 -14.89 0.57 -5.08
C GLU A 31 -14.33 1.70 -4.21
N MET A 32 -14.71 1.75 -2.93
CA MET A 32 -14.13 2.72 -1.98
C MET A 32 -12.62 2.55 -1.83
N PHE A 33 -12.11 1.32 -1.85
CA PHE A 33 -10.67 1.04 -1.81
C PHE A 33 -9.97 1.50 -3.09
N MET A 34 -10.58 1.28 -4.26
CA MET A 34 -10.07 1.83 -5.53
C MET A 34 -10.00 3.35 -5.50
N HIS A 35 -11.02 4.03 -4.95
CA HIS A 35 -10.97 5.48 -4.78
C HIS A 35 -9.89 5.94 -3.80
N ALA A 36 -9.68 5.23 -2.69
CA ALA A 36 -8.59 5.54 -1.77
C ALA A 36 -7.22 5.37 -2.43
N LEU A 37 -7.08 4.37 -3.31
CA LEU A 37 -5.86 4.11 -4.09
C LEU A 37 -5.55 5.24 -5.08
N GLU A 38 -6.57 5.73 -5.79
CA GLU A 38 -6.47 6.79 -6.81
C GLU A 38 -6.48 8.21 -6.22
N SER A 39 -6.81 8.35 -4.94
CA SER A 39 -6.97 9.63 -4.25
C SER A 39 -5.65 10.35 -4.02
N GLU A 40 -5.62 11.64 -4.35
CA GLU A 40 -4.54 12.59 -4.00
C GLU A 40 -4.75 13.27 -2.62
N ALA A 41 -5.70 12.78 -1.81
CA ALA A 41 -5.91 13.30 -0.47
C ALA A 41 -4.68 13.06 0.44
N GLU A 42 -4.69 13.73 1.59
CA GLU A 42 -3.62 13.63 2.60
C GLU A 42 -3.31 12.16 2.95
N PRO A 43 -2.02 11.79 3.13
CA PRO A 43 -1.62 10.41 3.40
C PRO A 43 -2.35 9.74 4.58
N GLU A 44 -2.66 10.50 5.63
CA GLU A 44 -3.42 10.00 6.79
C GLU A 44 -4.82 9.51 6.39
N MET A 45 -5.51 10.24 5.50
CA MET A 45 -6.85 9.89 5.05
C MET A 45 -6.83 8.59 4.27
N ASN A 46 -5.95 8.50 3.27
CA ASN A 46 -5.80 7.31 2.43
C ASN A 46 -5.34 6.09 3.25
N TYR A 47 -4.46 6.30 4.23
CA TYR A 47 -4.01 5.28 5.17
C TYR A 47 -5.17 4.72 6.00
N TRP A 48 -5.92 5.56 6.71
CA TRP A 48 -6.98 5.09 7.60
C TRP A 48 -8.16 4.48 6.85
N MET A 49 -8.53 5.06 5.71
CA MET A 49 -9.55 4.47 4.83
C MET A 49 -9.16 3.06 4.40
N THR A 50 -7.91 2.87 3.97
CA THR A 50 -7.40 1.55 3.58
C THR A 50 -7.41 0.56 4.75
N MET A 51 -6.90 0.97 5.91
CA MET A 51 -6.87 0.12 7.11
C MET A 51 -8.27 -0.37 7.49
N VAL A 52 -9.25 0.54 7.52
CA VAL A 52 -10.64 0.21 7.86
C VAL A 52 -11.27 -0.70 6.81
N LEU A 53 -11.13 -0.39 5.52
CA LEU A 53 -11.70 -1.18 4.44
C LEU A 53 -11.17 -2.63 4.42
N VAL A 54 -9.87 -2.81 4.66
CA VAL A 54 -9.27 -4.15 4.72
C VAL A 54 -9.67 -4.89 6.00
N GLN A 55 -9.57 -4.24 7.16
CA GLN A 55 -9.75 -4.92 8.45
C GLN A 55 -11.21 -5.16 8.82
N GLU A 56 -12.12 -4.26 8.45
CA GLU A 56 -13.52 -4.30 8.88
C GLU A 56 -14.48 -4.71 7.76
N TYR A 57 -14.08 -4.51 6.50
CA TYR A 57 -14.91 -4.82 5.33
C TYR A 57 -14.28 -5.87 4.39
N PHE A 58 -13.21 -6.54 4.85
CA PHE A 58 -12.59 -7.69 4.20
C PHE A 58 -12.16 -7.45 2.75
N VAL A 59 -11.84 -6.20 2.40
CA VAL A 59 -11.16 -5.92 1.13
C VAL A 59 -9.78 -6.56 1.18
N SER A 60 -9.39 -7.30 0.13
CA SER A 60 -8.09 -7.96 0.11
C SER A 60 -6.97 -6.91 -0.01
N PRO A 61 -5.93 -6.93 0.85
CA PRO A 61 -4.77 -6.05 0.68
C PRO A 61 -3.91 -6.46 -0.53
N GLN A 62 -4.11 -7.67 -1.06
CA GLN A 62 -3.45 -8.17 -2.28
C GLN A 62 -4.37 -8.10 -3.50
N MET A 63 -5.40 -7.25 -3.46
CA MET A 63 -6.36 -7.09 -4.56
C MET A 63 -5.63 -6.80 -5.87
N GLU A 64 -6.01 -7.53 -6.91
CA GLU A 64 -5.67 -7.19 -8.29
C GLU A 64 -6.57 -6.03 -8.72
N VAL A 65 -5.96 -4.94 -9.16
CA VAL A 65 -6.65 -3.68 -9.45
C VAL A 65 -6.65 -3.35 -10.94
N ALA A 66 -5.71 -3.91 -11.70
CA ALA A 66 -5.62 -3.75 -13.15
C ALA A 66 -4.83 -4.90 -13.79
N LYS A 67 -4.65 -4.83 -15.10
CA LYS A 67 -3.65 -5.60 -15.85
C LYS A 67 -2.70 -4.65 -16.55
N ASP A 68 -1.43 -5.03 -16.65
CA ASP A 68 -0.43 -4.26 -17.41
C ASP A 68 -0.54 -4.53 -18.93
N ALA A 69 0.36 -3.91 -19.70
CA ALA A 69 0.39 -4.05 -21.16
C ALA A 69 0.71 -5.49 -21.63
N ALA A 70 1.32 -6.32 -20.80
CA ALA A 70 1.58 -7.74 -21.06
C ALA A 70 0.41 -8.64 -20.60
N GLY A 71 -0.61 -8.06 -19.95
CA GLY A 71 -1.76 -8.78 -19.41
C GLY A 71 -1.52 -9.35 -18.01
N GLU A 72 -0.40 -9.02 -17.37
CA GLU A 72 -0.05 -9.47 -16.02
C GLU A 72 -0.85 -8.67 -14.97
N PRO A 73 -1.27 -9.31 -13.86
CA PRO A 73 -2.06 -8.63 -12.83
C PRO A 73 -1.23 -7.59 -12.09
N VAL A 74 -1.77 -6.37 -12.00
CA VAL A 74 -1.24 -5.30 -11.15
C VAL A 74 -1.92 -5.36 -9.80
N LYS A 75 -1.14 -5.55 -8.74
CA LYS A 75 -1.65 -5.58 -7.37
C LYS A 75 -1.74 -4.18 -6.76
N ALA A 76 -2.58 -4.04 -5.75
CA ALA A 76 -2.81 -2.78 -5.04
C ALA A 76 -1.51 -2.10 -4.56
N LEU A 77 -0.54 -2.85 -4.02
CA LEU A 77 0.73 -2.25 -3.57
C LEU A 77 1.53 -1.65 -4.74
N GLN A 78 1.58 -2.34 -5.87
CA GLN A 78 2.28 -1.89 -7.07
C GLN A 78 1.60 -0.63 -7.65
N ALA A 79 0.27 -0.63 -7.70
CA ALA A 79 -0.51 0.54 -8.13
C ALA A 79 -0.33 1.73 -7.17
N ALA A 80 -0.30 1.49 -5.86
CA ALA A 80 -0.06 2.55 -4.87
C ALA A 80 1.32 3.19 -5.04
N CYS A 81 2.35 2.38 -5.32
CA CYS A 81 3.69 2.88 -5.65
C CYS A 81 3.72 3.67 -6.97
N LEU A 82 2.98 3.22 -8.00
CA LEU A 82 2.87 3.94 -9.28
C LEU A 82 2.18 5.30 -9.12
N LEU A 83 1.12 5.34 -8.31
CA LEU A 83 0.32 6.53 -8.01
C LEU A 83 0.92 7.41 -6.91
N LYS A 84 2.10 7.05 -6.37
CA LYS A 84 2.80 7.79 -5.31
C LYS A 84 1.94 7.99 -4.04
N ASN A 85 1.02 7.06 -3.79
CA ASN A 85 0.08 7.15 -2.68
C ASN A 85 0.69 6.60 -1.39
N VAL A 86 1.49 7.44 -0.73
CA VAL A 86 2.23 7.13 0.52
C VAL A 86 1.32 6.52 1.60
N GLY A 87 0.10 7.03 1.74
CA GLY A 87 -0.87 6.55 2.73
C GLY A 87 -1.29 5.11 2.49
N VAL A 88 -1.69 4.79 1.25
CA VAL A 88 -2.08 3.42 0.87
C VAL A 88 -0.87 2.48 0.89
N VAL A 89 0.32 2.92 0.43
CA VAL A 89 1.54 2.11 0.54
C VAL A 89 1.79 1.71 2.00
N ALA A 90 1.80 2.68 2.93
CA ALA A 90 2.03 2.40 4.34
C ALA A 90 1.02 1.38 4.90
N ALA A 91 -0.27 1.58 4.63
CA ALA A 91 -1.32 0.67 5.08
C ALA A 91 -1.13 -0.74 4.49
N LEU A 92 -0.87 -0.86 3.18
CA LEU A 92 -0.68 -2.16 2.53
C LEU A 92 0.56 -2.90 3.03
N LEU A 93 1.66 -2.20 3.32
CA LEU A 93 2.84 -2.82 3.92
C LEU A 93 2.51 -3.45 5.28
N GLU A 94 1.77 -2.74 6.12
CA GLU A 94 1.34 -3.22 7.44
C GLU A 94 0.33 -4.36 7.37
N LEU A 95 -0.52 -4.36 6.34
CA LEU A 95 -1.57 -5.36 6.12
C LEU A 95 -1.09 -6.58 5.32
N GLY A 96 0.17 -6.63 4.89
CA GLY A 96 0.69 -7.74 4.08
C GLY A 96 0.13 -7.75 2.65
N GLY A 97 0.08 -6.58 2.03
CA GLY A 97 -0.40 -6.34 0.66
C GLY A 97 0.50 -6.87 -0.47
N PHE A 98 1.40 -7.79 -0.14
CA PHE A 98 2.30 -8.48 -1.07
C PHE A 98 2.49 -9.94 -0.62
N LYS A 99 2.90 -10.80 -1.55
CA LYS A 99 3.22 -12.19 -1.26
C LYS A 99 4.71 -12.36 -0.98
N GLY A 100 5.04 -13.10 0.09
CA GLY A 100 6.40 -13.47 0.43
C GLY A 100 7.09 -12.46 1.35
N SER A 101 8.37 -12.21 1.10
CA SER A 101 9.26 -11.34 1.87
C SER A 101 9.64 -10.08 1.08
N VAL A 102 10.31 -9.14 1.76
CA VAL A 102 10.82 -7.90 1.16
C VAL A 102 11.87 -8.13 0.05
N THR A 103 12.44 -9.33 -0.01
CA THR A 103 13.39 -9.74 -1.05
C THR A 103 12.74 -10.42 -2.25
N ASP A 104 11.44 -10.73 -2.18
CA ASP A 104 10.74 -11.49 -3.22
C ASP A 104 10.18 -10.57 -4.31
N LYS A 105 9.86 -11.18 -5.47
CA LYS A 105 9.43 -10.49 -6.70
C LYS A 105 8.36 -9.42 -6.47
N ASP A 106 7.34 -9.72 -5.66
CA ASP A 106 6.18 -8.83 -5.49
C ASP A 106 6.56 -7.52 -4.80
N PHE A 107 7.33 -7.61 -3.72
CA PHE A 107 7.84 -6.45 -2.99
C PHE A 107 8.92 -5.71 -3.78
N GLN A 108 9.85 -6.44 -4.39
CA GLN A 108 10.93 -5.86 -5.19
C GLN A 108 10.40 -5.11 -6.41
N LEU A 109 9.35 -5.61 -7.07
CA LEU A 109 8.69 -4.91 -8.17
C LEU A 109 8.09 -3.57 -7.71
N ALA A 110 7.37 -3.57 -6.58
CA ALA A 110 6.82 -2.32 -6.01
C ALA A 110 7.94 -1.32 -5.65
N ALA A 111 9.05 -1.79 -5.07
CA ALA A 111 10.20 -0.95 -4.75
C ALA A 111 10.88 -0.38 -6.00
N ARG A 112 11.00 -1.18 -7.07
CA ARG A 112 11.52 -0.71 -8.36
C ARG A 112 10.62 0.33 -9.01
N ILE A 113 9.29 0.17 -8.94
CA ILE A 113 8.33 1.17 -9.41
C ILE A 113 8.55 2.49 -8.65
N ALA A 114 8.65 2.44 -7.32
CA ALA A 114 8.92 3.64 -6.52
C ALA A 114 10.27 4.29 -6.89
N SER A 115 11.31 3.47 -7.07
CA SER A 115 12.64 3.94 -7.48
C SER A 115 12.67 4.56 -8.86
N SER A 116 11.98 3.98 -9.85
CA SER A 116 11.96 4.51 -11.23
C SER A 116 11.22 5.84 -11.33
N HIS A 117 10.31 6.11 -10.40
CA HIS A 117 9.57 7.37 -10.31
C HIS A 117 10.20 8.38 -9.35
N GLU A 118 11.41 8.06 -8.84
CA GLU A 118 12.16 8.86 -7.87
C GLU A 118 11.37 9.20 -6.59
N ASP A 119 10.42 8.34 -6.21
CA ASP A 119 9.56 8.56 -5.04
C ASP A 119 10.29 8.21 -3.75
N GLN A 120 10.98 9.20 -3.20
CA GLN A 120 11.76 9.06 -1.96
C GLN A 120 10.88 8.74 -0.74
N ALA A 121 9.63 9.22 -0.72
CA ALA A 121 8.74 8.98 0.42
C ALA A 121 8.30 7.52 0.47
N VAL A 122 7.86 6.98 -0.67
CA VAL A 122 7.49 5.56 -0.79
C VAL A 122 8.70 4.67 -0.55
N LEU A 123 9.87 4.97 -1.14
CA LEU A 123 11.09 4.20 -0.91
C LEU A 123 11.50 4.20 0.57
N ALA A 124 11.42 5.35 1.25
CA ALA A 124 11.72 5.43 2.68
C ALA A 124 10.78 4.56 3.52
N LEU A 125 9.49 4.48 3.17
CA LEU A 125 8.55 3.57 3.83
C LEU A 125 8.92 2.11 3.62
N MET A 126 9.27 1.72 2.40
CA MET A 126 9.65 0.34 2.08
C MET A 126 10.96 -0.06 2.77
N MET A 127 11.95 0.85 2.83
CA MET A 127 13.18 0.67 3.59
C MET A 127 12.92 0.54 5.09
N LYS A 128 12.10 1.43 5.66
CA LYS A 128 11.70 1.35 7.08
C LYS A 128 11.01 0.03 7.38
N TYR A 129 10.09 -0.41 6.52
CA TYR A 129 9.44 -1.72 6.67
C TYR A 129 10.45 -2.87 6.60
N ALA A 130 11.38 -2.86 5.65
CA ALA A 130 12.43 -3.89 5.56
C ALA A 130 13.36 -3.90 6.78
N GLN A 131 13.69 -2.72 7.32
CA GLN A 131 14.46 -2.57 8.55
C GLN A 131 13.75 -3.20 9.76
N GLU A 132 12.45 -2.97 9.89
CA GLU A 132 11.60 -3.55 10.95
C GLU A 132 11.41 -5.07 10.81
N LYS A 133 11.87 -5.65 9.70
CA LYS A 133 11.93 -7.10 9.46
C LYS A 133 13.35 -7.66 9.54
N ASP A 134 14.34 -6.86 9.93
CA ASP A 134 15.76 -7.21 9.93
C ASP A 134 16.28 -7.64 8.55
N LEU A 135 15.71 -7.09 7.48
CA LEU A 135 15.97 -7.48 6.09
C LEU A 135 16.36 -6.29 5.19
N LEU A 136 16.75 -5.15 5.78
CA LEU A 136 17.14 -3.95 5.03
C LEU A 136 18.32 -4.22 4.08
N GLU A 137 19.39 -4.86 4.57
CA GLU A 137 20.58 -5.14 3.76
C GLU A 137 20.26 -6.06 2.55
N PRO A 138 19.61 -7.22 2.74
CA PRO A 138 19.15 -8.05 1.61
C PRO A 138 18.22 -7.30 0.64
N PHE A 139 17.29 -6.49 1.16
CA PHE A 139 16.38 -5.69 0.35
C PHE A 139 17.15 -4.71 -0.57
N MET A 140 18.08 -3.93 0.00
CA MET A 140 18.87 -2.95 -0.74
C MET A 140 19.76 -3.60 -1.79
N ARG A 141 20.37 -4.74 -1.45
CA ARG A 141 21.21 -5.50 -2.38
C ARG A 141 20.41 -5.96 -3.61
N ASN A 142 19.19 -6.47 -3.42
CA ASN A 142 18.33 -6.90 -4.52
C ASN A 142 17.86 -5.72 -5.37
N LEU A 143 17.52 -4.60 -4.73
CA LEU A 143 17.09 -3.40 -5.43
C LEU A 143 18.20 -2.82 -6.34
N GLN A 144 19.45 -2.85 -5.88
CA GLN A 144 20.63 -2.39 -6.65
C GLN A 144 21.12 -3.42 -7.68
N GLY A 145 20.96 -4.71 -7.40
CA GLY A 145 21.49 -5.80 -8.22
C GLY A 145 20.82 -5.95 -9.59
N GLU A 146 19.56 -5.57 -9.73
CA GLU A 146 18.83 -5.63 -11.01
C GLU A 146 18.99 -4.39 -11.89
N THR A 147 19.48 -3.25 -11.36
CA THR A 147 19.80 -2.05 -12.17
C THR A 147 21.06 -2.19 -13.04
N LEU A 148 21.80 -3.29 -12.91
CA LEU A 148 23.09 -3.52 -13.58
C LEU A 148 23.04 -4.55 -14.72
N GLN A 149 21.86 -4.96 -15.18
CA GLN A 149 21.70 -5.89 -16.33
C GLN A 149 20.82 -5.29 -17.42
#